data_AF-A0A919L8A7-F1
#
_entry.id   AF-A0A919L8A7-F1
#
_cell.length_a   1.000
_cell.length_b   1.000
_cell.length_c   1.000
_cell.angle_alpha   90.00
_cell.angle_beta   90.00
_cell.angle_gamma   90.00
#
_symmetry.space_group_name_H-M   'P 1'
#
loop_
_entity.id
_entity.type
_entity.pdbx_description
1 polymer ?
#
loop_
_entity_poly.entity_id
_entity_poly.type
_entity_poly.pdbx_seq_one_letter_code
_entity_poly.pdbx_strand_id
1 'polypeptide(L)' 'MICVRCDQGIRPGEPYDSHIHHGASGPGTTNYSHKQCPKRPRRPAPEPANRPEPAPDRRP' A
#
# COMPACT_ATOMS: atom_id res chain seq x y z
N MET A 1 12.57 5.78 -8.75
CA MET A 1 11.13 5.48 -8.59
C MET A 1 10.99 4.04 -8.10
N ILE A 2 10.04 3.74 -7.20
CA ILE A 2 9.90 2.40 -6.61
C ILE A 2 8.56 1.81 -7.05
N CYS A 3 8.57 0.54 -7.46
CA CYS A 3 7.37 -0.18 -7.83
C CYS A 3 6.59 -0.61 -6.58
N VAL A 4 5.35 -0.14 -6.41
CA VAL A 4 4.49 -0.49 -5.27
C VAL A 4 4.05 -1.96 -5.27
N ARG A 5 4.23 -2.67 -6.39
CA ARG A 5 3.87 -4.09 -6.52
C ARG A 5 4.96 -5.06 -6.10
N CYS A 6 6.25 -4.72 -6.28
CA CYS A 6 7.38 -5.61 -5.94
C CYS A 6 8.39 -4.99 -4.96
N ASP A 7 8.22 -3.72 -4.62
CA ASP A 7 9.09 -2.89 -3.78
C ASP A 7 10.52 -2.75 -4.31
N GLN A 8 10.73 -3.05 -5.59
CA GLN A 8 12.01 -2.87 -6.29
C GLN A 8 12.05 -1.52 -7.03
N GLY A 9 13.26 -1.01 -7.24
CA GLY A 9 13.49 0.19 -8.03
C GLY A 9 13.15 -0.02 -9.51
N ILE A 10 12.35 0.88 -10.08
CA ILE A 10 12.10 0.96 -11.53
C ILE A 10 13.27 1.71 -12.16
N ARG A 11 13.94 1.10 -13.14
CA ARG A 11 15.10 1.70 -13.81
C ARG A 11 14.68 2.81 -14.80
N PRO A 12 15.55 3.80 -15.08
CA PRO A 12 15.27 4.81 -16.10
C PRO A 12 15.11 4.14 -17.47
N GLY A 13 14.02 4.46 -18.18
CA GLY A 13 13.70 3.87 -19.48
C GLY A 13 12.93 2.55 -19.42
N GLU A 14 12.73 1.96 -18.24
CA GLU A 14 11.84 0.79 -18.13
C GLU A 14 10.36 1.18 -18.22
N PRO A 15 9.53 0.34 -18.86
CA PRO A 15 8.10 0.60 -18.96
C PRO A 15 7.41 0.43 -17.60
N TYR A 16 6.76 1.51 -17.15
CA TYR A 16 5.97 1.53 -15.94
C TYR A 16 4.56 2.08 -16.18
N ASP A 17 3.70 1.86 -15.19
CA ASP A 17 2.37 2.40 -15.04
C ASP A 17 2.35 3.31 -13.81
N SER A 18 1.54 4.37 -13.84
CA SER A 18 1.39 5.31 -12.73
C SER A 18 -0.08 5.56 -12.43
N HIS A 19 -0.47 5.42 -11.17
CA HIS A 19 -1.83 5.59 -10.71
C HIS A 19 -1.88 6.63 -9.59
N ILE A 20 -2.70 7.66 -9.74
CA ILE A 20 -2.87 8.69 -8.72
C ILE A 20 -4.05 8.32 -7.83
N HIS A 21 -3.81 8.18 -6.54
CA HIS A 21 -4.84 7.97 -5.53
C HIS A 21 -5.17 9.29 -4.86
N HIS A 22 -6.34 9.85 -5.16
CA HIS A 22 -6.86 11.00 -4.45
C HIS A 22 -7.55 10.53 -3.17
N GLY A 23 -6.92 10.79 -2.02
CA GLY A 23 -7.57 10.61 -0.73
C GLY A 23 -8.52 11.76 -0.43
N ALA A 24 -9.50 11.55 0.46
CA ALA A 24 -10.52 12.53 0.81
C ALA A 24 -9.99 13.82 1.46
N SER A 25 -8.74 13.84 1.95
CA SER A 25 -8.24 14.92 2.80
C SER A 25 -6.80 15.35 2.49
N GLY A 26 -6.24 15.03 1.32
CA GLY A 26 -4.84 15.39 1.03
C GLY A 26 -4.47 15.36 -0.44
N PRO A 27 -3.26 15.86 -0.78
CA PRO A 27 -2.71 15.77 -2.12
C PRO A 27 -2.63 14.29 -2.55
N GLY A 28 -3.05 14.01 -3.79
CA GLY A 28 -3.10 12.66 -4.30
C GLY A 28 -1.74 11.97 -4.23
N THR A 29 -1.71 10.70 -3.84
CA THR A 29 -0.49 9.89 -3.80
C THR A 29 -0.32 9.19 -5.15
N THR A 30 0.81 9.42 -5.82
CA THR A 30 1.14 8.74 -7.08
C THR A 30 1.86 7.43 -6.80
N ASN A 31 1.23 6.33 -7.16
CA ASN A 31 1.79 4.99 -7.11
C ASN A 31 2.38 4.62 -8.46
N TYR A 32 3.57 4.01 -8.47
CA TYR A 32 4.25 3.57 -9.68
C TYR A 32 4.40 2.06 -9.69
N SER A 33 4.25 1.42 -10.84
CA SER A 33 4.36 -0.03 -10.99
C SER A 33 5.05 -0.42 -12.30
N HIS A 34 5.91 -1.44 -12.30
CA HIS A 34 6.40 -2.02 -13.56
C HIS A 34 5.22 -2.50 -14.43
N LYS A 35 5.26 -2.26 -15.75
CA LYS A 35 4.23 -2.82 -16.67
C LYS A 35 4.21 -4.34 -16.60
N GLN A 36 5.39 -4.96 -16.60
CA GLN A 36 5.58 -6.39 -16.38
C GLN A 36 6.24 -6.60 -15.02
N CYS A 37 5.46 -6.41 -13.95
CA CYS A 37 5.99 -6.62 -12.61
C CYS A 37 6.24 -8.13 -12.39
N PRO A 38 7.46 -8.55 -12.00
CA PRO A 38 7.68 -9.92 -11.57
C PRO A 38 6.74 -10.16 -10.39
N LYS A 39 5.86 -11.18 -10.50
CA LYS A 39 4.85 -11.50 -9.47
C LYS A 39 5.52 -11.46 -8.10
N ARG A 40 5.17 -10.47 -7.29
CA ARG A 40 5.68 -10.43 -5.91
C ARG A 40 5.06 -11.59 -5.15
N PRO A 41 5.81 -12.27 -4.26
CA PRO A 41 5.17 -13.06 -3.20
C PRO A 41 4.17 -12.14 -2.48
N ARG A 42 2.92 -12.62 -2.37
CA ARG A 42 1.83 -11.91 -1.71
C ARG A 42 2.32 -11.52 -0.32
N ARG A 43 2.52 -10.22 -0.05
CA ARG A 43 2.86 -9.77 1.30
C ARG A 43 1.72 -10.25 2.21
N PRO A 44 1.99 -10.97 3.31
CA PRO A 44 0.93 -11.31 4.24
C PRO A 44 0.23 -10.01 4.62
N ALA A 45 -1.11 -10.05 4.63
CA ALA A 45 -1.91 -8.91 5.06
C ALA A 45 -1.36 -8.42 6.42
N PRO A 46 -1.35 -7.10 6.69
CA PRO A 46 -0.99 -6.63 8.02
C PRO A 46 -1.91 -7.36 9.01
N GLU A 47 -1.30 -8.13 9.90
CA GLU A 47 -2.00 -8.78 10.99
C GLU A 47 -2.84 -7.70 11.67
N PRO A 48 -4.13 -7.93 11.95
CA PRO A 48 -4.98 -6.92 12.56
C PRO A 48 -4.30 -6.47 13.85
N ALA A 49 -3.76 -5.24 13.83
CA ALA A 49 -3.11 -4.65 14.98
C ALA A 49 -4.10 -4.73 16.13
N ASN A 50 -3.70 -5.48 17.16
CA ASN A 50 -4.39 -5.75 18.41
C ASN A 50 -5.24 -4.52 18.82
N ARG A 51 -6.51 -4.49 18.42
CA ARG A 51 -7.44 -3.44 18.84
C ARG A 51 -7.74 -3.77 20.30
N PRO A 52 -7.31 -2.97 21.29
CA PRO A 52 -7.68 -3.25 22.67
C PRO A 52 -9.21 -3.32 22.72
N GLU A 53 -9.72 -4.44 23.25
CA GLU A 53 -11.16 -4.63 23.44
C GLU A 53 -11.72 -3.44 24.23
N PRO A 54 -12.91 -2.91 23.85
CA PRO A 54 -13.54 -1.86 24.64
C PRO A 54 -13.81 -2.41 26.05
N ALA A 55 -13.41 -1.66 27.07
CA ALA A 55 -13.60 -2.04 28.47
C ALA A 55 -15.08 -2.37 28.76
N PRO A 56 -15.38 -3.37 29.61
CA PRO A 56 -16.75 -3.69 29.96
C PRO A 56 -17.43 -2.50 30.65
N ASP A 57 -18.60 -2.14 30.15
CA ASP A 57 -19.49 -1.10 30.67
C ASP A 57 -19.86 -1.42 32.13
N ARG A 58 -19.17 -0.80 33.09
CA ARG A 58 -19.57 -0.82 34.50
C ARG A 58 -20.61 0.26 34.74
N ARG A 59 -21.86 -0.01 34.36
CA ARG A 59 -23.00 0.77 34.87
C ARG A 59 -23.26 0.42 36.35
N PRO A 60 -23.54 1.43 37.20
CA PRO A 60 -23.81 1.26 38.63
C PRO A 60 -25.17 0.61 38.91
#